data_AF-A0AAV4J2I1-F1
#
_entry.id   AF-A0AAV4J2I1-F1
#
_cell.length_a   1.000
_cell.length_b   1.000
_cell.length_c   1.000
_cell.angle_alpha   90.00
_cell.angle_beta   90.00
_cell.angle_gamma   90.00
#
_symmetry.space_group_name_H-M   'P 1'
#
loop_
_entity.id
_entity.type
_entity.pdbx_description
1 polymer ?
#
loop_
_entity_poly.entity_id
_entity_poly.type
_entity_poly.pdbx_seq_one_letter_code
_entity_poly.pdbx_strand_id
1 'polypeptide(L)'
;MFSFKSVVVITNTEAPQGCVLSPLLFTGYTDDCRSSNEDLVPLLQFSDDTTLQGLINMNDEAAYRSEIERFVMWCEDTILKLNTSETKELIIDFRKNKVFFKLFS
;
A
#
# COMPACT_ATOMS: atom_id res chain seq x y z
N MET A 1 16.15 -4.44 29.74
CA MET A 1 16.25 -5.76 29.07
C MET A 1 15.07 -5.84 28.12
N PHE A 2 15.14 -5.77 26.80
CA PHE A 2 16.21 -5.53 25.82
C PHE A 2 15.83 -4.25 25.02
N SER A 3 16.77 -3.34 24.79
CA SER A 3 16.55 -2.19 23.90
C SER A 3 17.21 -2.51 22.56
N PHE A 4 16.43 -2.89 21.57
CA PHE A 4 16.91 -2.96 20.18
C PHE A 4 16.88 -1.54 19.62
N LYS A 5 18.06 -0.94 19.43
CA LYS A 5 18.20 0.24 18.57
C LYS A 5 18.57 -0.25 17.18
N SER A 6 17.67 -0.07 16.22
CA SER A 6 17.96 -0.28 14.80
C SER A 6 19.03 0.73 14.39
N VAL A 7 20.18 0.23 13.95
CA VAL A 7 21.19 1.08 13.31
C VAL A 7 20.68 1.39 11.91
N VAL A 8 20.42 2.65 11.61
CA VAL A 8 20.15 3.11 10.24
C VAL A 8 21.47 3.02 9.47
N VAL A 9 21.68 1.90 8.80
CA VAL A 9 22.77 1.74 7.82
C VAL A 9 22.20 2.17 6.48
N ILE A 10 22.73 3.26 5.92
CA ILE A 10 22.43 3.66 4.55
C ILE A 10 23.22 2.71 3.64
N THR A 11 22.61 1.59 3.28
CA THR A 11 23.10 0.69 2.22
C THR A 11 22.45 1.10 0.91
N ASN A 12 23.20 1.09 -0.20
CA ASN A 12 22.63 1.24 -1.55
C ASN A 12 21.42 0.30 -1.68
N THR A 13 20.24 0.88 -1.87
CA THR A 13 18.93 0.32 -1.47
C THR A 13 18.42 -0.84 -2.33
N GLU A 14 19.28 -1.47 -3.12
CA GLU A 14 18.86 -2.50 -4.06
C GLU A 14 19.71 -3.76 -3.84
N ALA A 15 19.04 -4.83 -3.44
CA ALA A 15 19.64 -6.15 -3.40
C ALA A 15 20.04 -6.57 -4.83
N PRO A 16 21.12 -7.35 -5.01
CA PRO A 16 21.60 -7.74 -6.33
C PRO A 16 20.49 -8.39 -7.17
N GLN A 17 20.28 -7.92 -8.41
CA GLN A 17 19.33 -8.55 -9.33
C GLN A 17 19.60 -10.06 -9.43
N GLY A 18 18.57 -10.87 -9.16
CA GLY A 18 18.68 -12.33 -9.15
C GLY A 18 18.92 -12.97 -7.79
N CYS A 19 18.98 -12.20 -6.70
CA CYS A 19 19.01 -12.79 -5.36
C CYS A 19 17.59 -13.20 -4.93
N VAL A 20 17.37 -14.53 -4.83
CA VAL A 20 16.10 -15.17 -4.40
C VAL A 20 15.63 -14.69 -3.02
N LEU A 21 16.55 -14.15 -2.22
CA LEU A 21 16.30 -13.65 -0.88
C LEU A 21 15.65 -12.25 -0.86
N SER A 22 15.85 -11.45 -1.92
CA SER A 22 15.37 -10.06 -1.95
C SER A 22 13.85 -9.95 -1.95
N PRO A 23 13.10 -10.72 -2.77
CA PRO A 23 11.64 -10.72 -2.72
C PRO A 23 11.12 -11.19 -1.36
N LEU A 24 11.77 -12.18 -0.74
CA LEU A 24 11.37 -12.68 0.58
C LEU A 24 11.56 -11.64 1.69
N LEU A 25 12.70 -10.94 1.68
CA LEU A 25 12.98 -9.86 2.62
C LEU A 25 12.07 -8.65 2.38
N PHE A 26 11.77 -8.33 1.12
CA PHE A 26 10.85 -7.26 0.77
C PHE A 26 9.44 -7.57 1.27
N THR A 27 8.92 -8.76 0.98
CA THR A 27 7.62 -9.21 1.50
C THR A 27 7.58 -9.19 3.03
N GLY A 28 8.65 -9.65 3.70
CA GLY A 28 8.72 -9.60 5.17
C GLY A 28 8.81 -8.19 5.74
N TYR A 29 9.43 -7.25 5.01
CA TYR A 29 9.51 -5.84 5.40
C TYR A 29 8.19 -5.09 5.19
N THR A 30 7.41 -5.49 4.19
CA THR A 30 6.12 -4.86 3.86
C THR A 30 4.93 -5.52 4.54
N ASP A 31 5.04 -6.75 5.07
CA ASP A 31 4.00 -7.47 5.84
C ASP A 31 3.50 -6.71 7.08
N ASP A 32 4.36 -5.84 7.65
CA ASP A 32 4.01 -4.97 8.76
C ASP A 32 2.96 -3.90 8.36
N CYS A 33 2.81 -3.62 7.06
CA CYS A 33 1.72 -2.79 6.57
C CYS A 33 0.45 -3.64 6.44
N ARG A 34 -0.46 -3.51 7.41
CA ARG A 34 -1.79 -4.12 7.35
C ARG A 34 -2.86 -3.07 7.32
N SER A 35 -3.99 -3.36 6.67
CA SER A 35 -5.13 -2.46 6.67
C SER A 35 -5.66 -2.27 8.09
N SER A 36 -6.08 -1.03 8.43
CA SER A 36 -6.77 -0.80 9.70
C SER A 36 -8.21 -1.33 9.69
N ASN A 37 -8.77 -1.53 8.49
CA ASN A 37 -10.13 -2.01 8.29
C ASN A 37 -10.14 -3.11 7.22
N GLU A 38 -9.52 -4.26 7.50
CA GLU A 38 -9.39 -5.37 6.53
C GLU A 38 -10.73 -5.85 5.94
N ASP A 39 -11.83 -5.77 6.69
CA ASP A 39 -13.15 -6.18 6.22
C ASP A 39 -13.71 -5.25 5.12
N LEU A 40 -13.37 -3.96 5.16
CA LEU A 40 -13.90 -2.94 4.25
C LEU A 40 -12.91 -2.55 3.16
N VAL A 41 -11.62 -2.53 3.52
CA VAL A 41 -10.53 -2.04 2.68
C VAL A 41 -9.30 -2.94 2.81
N PRO A 42 -9.33 -4.19 2.30
CA PRO A 42 -8.16 -5.07 2.35
C PRO A 42 -6.97 -4.48 1.57
N LEU A 43 -5.79 -4.65 2.15
CA LEU A 43 -4.49 -4.35 1.54
C LEU A 43 -3.85 -5.66 1.09
N LEU A 44 -3.60 -5.79 -0.21
CA LEU A 44 -3.01 -6.98 -0.83
C LEU A 44 -1.61 -6.65 -1.33
N GLN A 45 -0.61 -7.39 -0.89
CA GLN A 45 0.79 -7.17 -1.26
C GLN A 45 1.35 -8.41 -1.95
N PHE A 46 2.07 -8.20 -3.05
CA PHE A 46 2.78 -9.25 -3.75
C PHE A 46 4.08 -8.70 -4.33
N SER A 47 5.23 -9.11 -3.77
CA SER A 47 6.51 -8.48 -4.09
C SER A 47 6.40 -6.96 -3.87
N ASP A 48 6.84 -6.17 -4.83
CA ASP A 48 6.80 -4.71 -4.92
C ASP A 48 5.42 -4.14 -5.31
N ASP A 49 4.50 -4.99 -5.77
CA ASP A 49 3.14 -4.57 -6.08
C ASP A 49 2.25 -4.55 -4.83
N THR A 50 1.49 -3.48 -4.66
CA THR A 50 0.48 -3.34 -3.60
C THR A 50 -0.83 -2.88 -4.18
N THR A 51 -1.94 -3.53 -3.79
CA THR A 51 -3.30 -3.18 -4.18
C THR A 51 -4.14 -2.92 -2.93
N LEU A 52 -4.80 -1.77 -2.90
CA LEU A 52 -5.76 -1.39 -1.85
C LEU A 52 -7.16 -1.45 -2.46
N GLN A 53 -8.00 -2.35 -1.97
CA GLN A 53 -9.33 -2.61 -2.52
C GLN A 53 -10.37 -2.13 -1.52
N GLY A 54 -11.21 -1.15 -1.88
CA GLY A 54 -12.31 -0.68 -1.02
C GLY A 54 -13.67 -0.84 -1.69
N LEU A 55 -14.68 -1.21 -0.92
CA LEU A 55 -16.07 -1.18 -1.38
C LEU A 55 -16.65 0.23 -1.19
N ILE A 56 -17.05 0.88 -2.28
CA ILE A 56 -17.81 2.14 -2.24
C ILE A 56 -19.29 1.80 -2.14
N ASN A 57 -19.92 2.13 -1.01
CA ASN A 57 -21.34 1.85 -0.78
C ASN A 57 -22.13 3.16 -0.66
N MET A 58 -23.25 3.29 -1.37
CA MET A 58 -24.08 4.52 -1.35
C MET A 58 -23.29 5.82 -1.64
N ASN A 59 -22.25 5.76 -2.48
CA ASN A 59 -21.30 6.85 -2.74
C ASN A 59 -20.46 7.28 -1.51
N ASP A 60 -20.44 6.47 -0.45
CA ASP A 60 -19.50 6.62 0.66
C ASP A 60 -18.22 5.85 0.36
N GLU A 61 -17.13 6.61 0.26
CA GLU A 61 -15.77 6.15 0.03
C GLU A 61 -14.83 6.53 1.18
N ALA A 62 -15.38 6.99 2.32
CA ALA A 62 -14.59 7.52 3.43
C ALA A 62 -13.61 6.48 3.99
N ALA A 63 -14.04 5.22 4.13
CA ALA A 63 -13.18 4.13 4.58
C ALA A 63 -11.98 3.94 3.63
N TYR A 64 -12.22 3.93 2.32
CA TYR A 64 -11.17 3.79 1.31
C TYR A 64 -10.19 4.98 1.33
N ARG A 65 -10.68 6.22 1.41
CA ARG A 65 -9.83 7.41 1.50
C ARG A 65 -8.98 7.44 2.77
N SER A 66 -9.58 7.13 3.91
CA SER A 66 -8.86 7.06 5.19
C SER A 66 -7.74 6.03 5.15
N GLU A 67 -7.97 4.91 4.45
CA GLU A 67 -6.97 3.85 4.33
C GLU A 67 -5.84 4.23 3.36
N ILE A 68 -6.14 4.95 2.27
CA ILE A 68 -5.11 5.54 1.40
C ILE A 68 -4.20 6.48 2.20
N GLU A 69 -4.78 7.41 2.95
CA GLU A 69 -4.01 8.38 3.74
C GLU A 69 -3.08 7.67 4.74
N ARG A 70 -3.60 6.64 5.41
CA ARG A 70 -2.81 5.82 6.33
C ARG A 70 -1.69 5.07 5.61
N PHE A 71 -1.97 4.50 4.44
CA PHE A 71 -0.96 3.79 3.64
C PHE A 71 0.16 4.73 3.17
N VAL A 72 -0.19 5.95 2.72
CA VAL A 72 0.78 6.98 2.34
C VAL A 72 1.67 7.36 3.53
N MET A 73 1.10 7.62 4.71
CA MET A 73 1.87 7.91 5.92
C MET A 73 2.82 6.76 6.29
N TRP A 74 2.36 5.51 6.18
CA TRP A 74 3.21 4.34 6.44
C TRP A 74 4.38 4.24 5.46
N CYS A 75 4.17 4.52 4.17
CA CYS A 75 5.26 4.58 3.19
C CYS A 75 6.29 5.67 3.53
N GLU A 76 5.84 6.85 3.96
CA GLU A 76 6.71 7.95 4.39
C GLU A 76 7.55 7.56 5.61
N ASP A 77 6.96 6.87 6.59
CA ASP A 77 7.65 6.40 7.80
C ASP A 77 8.64 5.25 7.52
N THR A 78 8.39 4.44 6.48
CA THR A 78 9.19 3.26 6.14
C THR A 78 10.24 3.49 5.04
N ILE A 79 10.46 4.74 4.63
CA ILE A 79 11.40 5.12 3.55
C ILE A 79 11.02 4.41 2.22
N LEU A 80 9.75 4.01 2.07
CA LEU A 80 9.23 3.46 0.82
C LEU A 80 8.66 4.60 -0.02
N LYS A 81 9.13 4.69 -1.26
CA LYS A 81 8.67 5.70 -2.19
C LYS A 81 7.56 5.15 -3.07
N LEU A 82 6.35 5.70 -2.94
CA LEU A 82 5.25 5.39 -3.84
C LEU A 82 5.55 5.89 -5.25
N ASN A 83 5.36 5.01 -6.24
CA ASN A 83 5.44 5.35 -7.64
C ASN A 83 4.06 5.76 -8.17
N THR A 84 3.69 7.02 -7.92
CA THR A 84 2.36 7.55 -8.28
C THR A 84 2.11 7.64 -9.79
N SER A 85 3.15 7.65 -10.64
CA SER A 85 2.96 7.64 -12.10
C SER A 85 2.49 6.27 -12.61
N GLU A 86 2.98 5.20 -11.99
CA GLU A 86 2.62 3.82 -12.32
C GLU A 86 1.37 3.35 -11.56
N THR A 87 1.04 3.98 -10.43
CA THR A 87 -0.18 3.70 -9.67
C THR A 87 -1.42 3.99 -10.53
N LYS A 88 -2.31 2.99 -10.65
CA LYS A 88 -3.58 3.12 -11.39
C LYS A 88 -4.76 2.95 -10.44
N GLU A 89 -5.80 3.75 -10.69
CA GLU A 89 -7.10 3.61 -10.03
C GLU A 89 -8.06 2.86 -10.96
N LEU A 90 -8.71 1.81 -10.44
CA LEU A 90 -9.74 1.07 -11.15
C LEU A 90 -11.05 1.11 -10.37
N ILE A 91 -12.08 1.70 -11.00
CA ILE A 91 -13.44 1.72 -10.45
C ILE A 91 -14.30 0.74 -11.27
N ILE A 92 -14.87 -0.25 -10.59
CA ILE A 92 -15.79 -1.22 -11.18
C ILE A 92 -17.21 -0.86 -10.73
N ASP A 93 -17.98 -0.25 -11.62
CA ASP A 93 -19.36 0.18 -11.36
C ASP A 93 -20.34 -0.55 -12.28
N PHE A 94 -21.28 -1.29 -11.69
CA PHE A 94 -22.32 -2.05 -12.41
C PHE A 94 -23.62 -1.26 -12.59
N ARG A 95 -23.70 -0.02 -12.11
CA ARG A 95 -24.90 0.83 -12.25
C ARG A 95 -25.08 1.28 -13.70
N LYS A 96 -26.35 1.41 -14.13
CA LYS A 96 -26.69 1.94 -15.47
C LYS A 96 -26.33 3.42 -15.62
N ASN A 97 -26.41 4.18 -14.53
CA ASN A 97 -26.02 5.59 -14.49
C ASN A 97 -24.65 5.69 -13.84
N LYS A 98 -23.65 6.15 -14.60
CA LYS A 98 -22.29 6.32 -14.10
C LYS A 98 -22.24 7.47 -13.10
N VAL A 99 -21.63 7.23 -11.96
CA VAL A 99 -21.15 8.29 -11.07
C VAL A 99 -19.65 8.40 -11.28
N PHE A 100 -19.14 9.61 -11.48
CA PHE A 100 -17.71 9.82 -11.65
C PHE A 100 -17.07 9.97 -10.27
N PHE A 101 -16.15 9.07 -9.93
CA PHE A 101 -15.27 9.23 -8.78
C PHE A 101 -13.87 9.52 -9.31
N LYS A 102 -13.16 10.42 -8.65
CA LYS A 102 -11.75 10.67 -8.87
C LYS A 102 -11.11 10.68 -7.49
N LEU A 103 -10.36 9.63 -7.16
CA LEU A 103 -9.84 9.44 -5.80
C LEU A 103 -8.37 9.88 -5.70
N PHE A 104 -7.62 9.79 -6.79
CA PHE A 104 -6.28 10.38 -6.88
C PHE A 104 -6.36 11.77 -7.55
N SER A 105 -6.05 12.83 -6.79
CA SER A 105 -5.89 14.20 -7.29
C SER A 105 -4.48 14.70 -7.03
#